data_AF-T1KA91-F1
#
_entry.id   AF-T1KA91-F1
#
_cell.length_a   1.000
_cell.length_b   1.000
_cell.length_c   1.000
_cell.angle_alpha   90.00
_cell.angle_beta   90.00
_cell.angle_gamma   90.00
#
_symmetry.space_group_name_H-M   'P 1'
#
loop_
_entity.id
_entity.type
_entity.pdbx_description
1 polymer ?
#
loop_
_entity_poly.entity_id
_entity_poly.type
_entity_poly.pdbx_seq_one_letter_code
_entity_poly.pdbx_strand_id
1 'polypeptide(L)'
;MDSQFDLAVRSLLSALEWLTVWDGKVSLGMFLKYWRLLSGTQFPGEDRGYQEVVTQLYRVRRSIVYDQFFIRITDWELPLGKPISLDFLRSIGGLKENS
;
A
#
# COMPACT_ATOMS: atom_id res chain seq x y z
N MET A 1 8.96 15.61 2.27
CA MET A 1 8.45 14.89 3.45
C MET A 1 7.40 13.94 2.93
N ASP A 2 7.53 12.64 3.16
CA ASP A 2 6.54 11.67 2.64
C ASP A 2 5.22 11.83 3.41
N SER A 3 4.08 11.77 2.72
CA SER A 3 2.78 11.86 3.39
C SER A 3 2.54 10.59 4.23
N GLN A 4 1.68 10.67 5.26
CA GLN A 4 1.30 9.49 6.04
C GLN A 4 0.69 8.39 5.15
N PHE A 5 -0.04 8.80 4.11
CA PHE A 5 -0.58 7.89 3.10
C PHE A 5 0.54 7.18 2.31
N ASP A 6 1.54 7.91 1.82
CA ASP A 6 2.67 7.32 1.07
C ASP A 6 3.45 6.32 1.92
N LEU A 7 3.68 6.67 3.19
CA LEU A 7 4.33 5.81 4.17
C LEU A 7 3.53 4.52 4.39
N ALA A 8 2.20 4.62 4.46
CA ALA A 8 1.32 3.47 4.62
C ALA A 8 1.32 2.51 3.44
N VAL A 9 1.23 3.07 2.23
CA VAL A 9 1.24 2.28 1.00
C VAL A 9 2.56 1.53 0.88
N ARG A 10 3.68 2.24 1.05
CA ARG A 10 5.02 1.63 1.02
C ARG A 10 5.22 0.61 2.13
N SER A 11 4.73 0.91 3.32
CA SER A 11 4.75 -0.03 4.44
C SER A 11 4.05 -1.34 4.06
N LEU A 12 2.79 -1.24 3.63
CA LEU A 12 2.01 -2.42 3.27
C LEU A 12 2.64 -3.19 2.11
N LEU A 13 3.06 -2.50 1.06
CA LEU A 13 3.71 -3.13 -0.09
C LEU A 13 5.00 -3.86 0.33
N SER A 14 5.82 -3.27 1.21
CA SER A 14 7.05 -3.91 1.68
C SER A 14 6.73 -5.19 2.47
N ALA A 15 5.75 -5.13 3.37
CA ALA A 15 5.30 -6.31 4.11
C ALA A 15 4.74 -7.41 3.19
N LEU A 16 4.03 -7.04 2.13
CA LEU A 16 3.49 -7.98 1.16
C LEU A 16 4.57 -8.57 0.24
N GLU A 17 5.55 -7.77 -0.20
CA GLU A 17 6.69 -8.26 -0.98
C GLU A 17 7.44 -9.37 -0.24
N TRP A 18 7.61 -9.25 1.09
CA TRP A 18 8.18 -10.30 1.93
C TRP A 18 7.36 -11.59 1.96
N LEU A 19 6.03 -11.48 1.85
CA LEU A 19 5.11 -12.63 1.87
C LEU A 19 4.97 -13.26 0.49
N THR A 20 5.13 -12.48 -0.58
CA THR A 20 5.06 -12.93 -1.96
C THR A 20 6.46 -13.28 -2.46
N VAL A 21 6.80 -14.57 -2.45
CA VAL A 21 8.08 -15.15 -2.94
C VAL A 21 8.38 -14.83 -4.43
N TRP A 22 7.47 -14.15 -5.13
CA TRP A 22 7.55 -13.80 -6.55
C TRP A 22 8.22 -12.44 -6.76
N ASP A 23 9.53 -12.44 -7.06
CA ASP A 23 10.26 -11.38 -7.80
C ASP A 23 10.06 -9.92 -7.29
N GLY A 24 9.65 -9.75 -6.03
CA GLY A 24 9.29 -8.44 -5.47
C GLY A 24 8.07 -7.80 -6.14
N LYS A 25 7.07 -8.58 -6.55
CA LYS A 25 5.83 -8.08 -7.15
C LYS A 25 4.62 -8.47 -6.30
N VAL A 26 3.85 -7.46 -5.89
CA VAL A 26 2.61 -7.63 -5.13
C VAL A 26 1.43 -7.49 -6.08
N SER A 27 0.54 -8.49 -6.10
CA SER A 27 -0.70 -8.35 -6.86
C SER A 27 -1.58 -7.24 -6.28
N LEU A 28 -2.17 -6.43 -7.15
CA LEU A 28 -3.06 -5.33 -6.79
C LEU A 28 -4.25 -5.83 -5.94
N GLY A 29 -4.81 -6.99 -6.28
CA GLY A 29 -5.88 -7.60 -5.50
C GLY A 29 -5.45 -7.99 -4.09
N MET A 30 -4.24 -8.53 -3.92
CA MET A 30 -3.70 -8.81 -2.58
C MET A 30 -3.47 -7.52 -1.80
N PHE A 31 -2.88 -6.51 -2.43
CA PHE A 31 -2.69 -5.20 -1.81
C PHE A 31 -4.01 -4.60 -1.30
N LEU A 32 -5.05 -4.54 -2.14
CA LEU A 32 -6.36 -4.00 -1.76
C LEU A 32 -7.03 -4.80 -0.64
N LYS A 33 -6.94 -6.14 -0.71
CA LYS A 33 -7.47 -7.02 0.33
C LYS A 33 -6.82 -6.74 1.68
N TYR A 34 -5.49 -6.66 1.73
CA TYR A 34 -4.77 -6.41 2.99
C TYR A 34 -4.89 -4.97 3.45
N TRP A 35 -5.00 -4.00 2.53
CA TRP A 35 -5.31 -2.62 2.87
C TRP A 35 -6.62 -2.55 3.65
N ARG A 36 -7.68 -3.17 3.13
CA ARG A 36 -8.98 -3.20 3.79
C ARG A 36 -8.94 -3.93 5.13
N LEU A 37 -8.22 -5.05 5.20
CA LEU A 37 -8.07 -5.81 6.43
C LEU A 37 -7.37 -5.01 7.55
N LEU A 38 -6.36 -4.22 7.20
CA LEU A 38 -5.48 -3.55 8.17
C LEU A 38 -5.92 -2.13 8.50
N SER A 39 -6.39 -1.37 7.51
CA SER A 39 -6.91 -0.02 7.70
C SER A 39 -8.39 0.03 8.07
N GLY A 40 -9.13 -1.08 7.87
CA GLY A 40 -10.59 -1.10 8.04
C GLY A 40 -11.36 -0.33 6.95
N THR A 41 -10.68 0.25 5.96
CA THR A 41 -11.29 1.11 4.94
C THR A 41 -10.97 0.64 3.52
N GLN A 42 -11.79 1.05 2.55
CA GLN A 42 -11.46 0.88 1.13
C GLN A 42 -10.25 1.75 0.76
N PHE A 43 -9.47 1.28 -0.22
CA PHE A 43 -8.38 2.07 -0.74
C PHE A 43 -8.93 3.32 -1.45
N PRO A 44 -8.28 4.50 -1.36
CA PRO A 44 -8.76 5.69 -2.03
C PRO A 44 -8.96 5.45 -3.54
N GLY A 45 -10.16 5.75 -4.04
CA GLY A 45 -10.51 5.57 -5.45
C GLY A 45 -10.95 4.17 -5.86
N GLU A 46 -10.98 3.20 -4.93
CA GLU A 46 -11.45 1.84 -5.22
C GLU A 46 -12.92 1.81 -5.69
N ASP A 47 -13.75 2.71 -5.17
CA ASP A 47 -15.14 2.95 -5.57
C ASP A 47 -15.30 3.45 -7.01
N ARG A 48 -14.27 4.13 -7.53
CA ARG A 48 -14.20 4.67 -8.91
C ARG A 48 -13.51 3.71 -9.88
N GLY A 49 -13.09 2.54 -9.41
CA GLY A 49 -12.52 1.45 -10.22
C GLY A 49 -10.98 1.41 -10.25
N TYR A 50 -10.45 0.35 -10.88
CA TYR A 50 -9.01 0.03 -10.85
C TYR A 50 -8.10 1.13 -11.40
N GLN A 51 -8.56 1.90 -12.40
CA GLN A 51 -7.76 3.00 -12.96
C GLN A 51 -7.48 4.11 -11.95
N GLU A 52 -8.44 4.42 -11.08
CA GLU A 52 -8.25 5.44 -10.04
C GLU A 52 -7.30 4.92 -8.95
N VAL A 53 -7.43 3.65 -8.56
CA VAL A 53 -6.50 2.99 -7.64
C VAL A 53 -5.06 3.06 -8.16
N VAL A 54 -4.85 2.73 -9.44
CA VAL A 54 -3.55 2.82 -10.10
C VAL A 54 -3.05 4.28 -10.13
N THR A 55 -3.93 5.24 -10.38
CA THR A 55 -3.59 6.67 -10.33
C THR A 55 -3.10 7.10 -8.95
N GLN A 56 -3.74 6.65 -7.88
CA GLN A 56 -3.29 6.92 -6.51
C GLN A 56 -1.93 6.26 -6.23
N LEU A 57 -1.72 5.03 -6.69
CA LEU A 57 -0.45 4.33 -6.54
C LEU A 57 0.70 4.96 -7.33
N TYR A 58 0.43 5.57 -8.49
CA TYR A 58 1.44 6.33 -9.25
C TYR A 58 1.88 7.62 -8.54
N ARG A 59 1.03 8.19 -7.68
CA ARG A 59 1.38 9.38 -6.90
C ARG A 59 2.27 9.06 -5.71
N VAL A 60 2.22 7.81 -5.23
CA VAL A 60 3.08 7.35 -4.15
C VAL A 60 4.51 7.28 -4.66
N ARG A 61 5.38 8.05 -4.02
CA ARG A 61 6.80 8.09 -4.40
C ARG A 61 7.40 6.69 -4.23
N ARG A 62 8.21 6.25 -5.19
CA ARG A 62 8.96 4.97 -5.14
C ARG A 62 8.09 3.71 -5.26
N SER A 63 6.81 3.80 -5.63
CA SER A 63 6.05 2.67 -6.16
C SER A 63 6.06 2.67 -7.68
N ILE A 64 6.23 1.49 -8.28
CA ILE A 64 6.04 1.23 -9.70
C ILE A 64 4.85 0.30 -9.85
N VAL A 65 3.92 0.68 -10.72
CA VAL A 65 2.86 -0.20 -11.23
C VAL A 65 3.37 -0.76 -12.56
N TYR A 66 3.67 -2.06 -12.60
CA TYR A 66 4.24 -2.72 -13.79
C TYR A 66 3.18 -2.96 -14.86
N ASP A 67 2.01 -3.40 -14.43
CA ASP A 67 0.81 -3.58 -15.21
C ASP A 67 -0.41 -3.32 -14.31
N GLN A 68 -1.63 -3.39 -14.84
CA GLN A 68 -2.84 -3.13 -14.07
C GLN A 68 -3.07 -4.11 -12.90
N PHE A 69 -2.19 -5.11 -12.74
CA PHE A 69 -2.33 -6.21 -11.78
C PHE A 69 -1.19 -6.31 -10.77
N PHE A 70 -0.01 -5.72 -11.01
CA PHE A 70 1.15 -5.85 -10.14
C PHE A 70 1.82 -4.52 -9.78
N ILE A 71 2.19 -4.40 -8.50
CA ILE A 71 2.84 -3.23 -7.89
C ILE A 71 4.17 -3.69 -7.27
N ARG A 72 5.16 -2.80 -7.25
CA ARG A 72 6.45 -2.99 -6.57
C ARG A 72 6.91 -1.69 -5.94
N ILE A 73 7.72 -1.76 -4.89
CA ILE A 73 8.51 -0.65 -4.38
C ILE A 73 9.92 -0.70 -4.98
N THR A 74 10.42 0.42 -5.47
CA THR A 74 11.80 0.53 -5.99
C THR A 74 12.84 0.75 -4.91
N ASP A 75 12.43 0.78 -3.65
CA ASP A 75 13.21 1.28 -2.55
C ASP A 75 13.73 0.14 -1.68
N TRP A 76 14.95 -0.28 -1.95
CA TRP A 76 15.68 -1.24 -1.13
C TRP A 76 16.24 -0.60 0.16
N GLU A 77 16.10 0.73 0.33
CA GLU A 77 16.60 1.49 1.48
C GLU A 77 15.57 1.67 2.61
N LEU A 78 14.35 1.15 2.47
CA LEU A 78 13.53 0.86 3.65
C LEU A 78 14.24 -0.28 4.38
N PRO A 79 14.64 -0.13 5.67
CA PRO A 79 15.28 -1.22 6.38
C PRO A 79 14.38 -2.45 6.28
N LEU A 80 14.88 -3.45 5.54
CA LEU A 80 14.33 -4.79 5.50
C LEU A 80 14.19 -5.25 6.95
N GLY A 81 12.95 -5.25 7.45
CA GLY A 81 12.65 -5.58 8.84
C GLY A 81 12.47 -4.35 9.72
N LYS A 82 11.24 -3.84 9.76
CA LYS A 82 10.43 -3.93 10.97
C LYS A 82 8.99 -4.19 10.54
N PRO A 83 8.27 -5.13 11.18
CA PRO A 83 6.83 -5.22 11.03
C PRO A 83 6.27 -3.82 11.28
N ILE A 84 5.55 -3.28 10.30
CA ILE A 84 4.76 -2.08 10.52
C ILE A 84 3.80 -2.42 11.64
N SER A 85 3.84 -1.65 12.73
CA SER A 85 2.91 -1.89 13.83
C SER A 85 1.50 -1.85 13.24
N LEU A 86 0.70 -2.86 13.55
CA LEU A 86 -0.72 -2.87 13.22
C LEU A 86 -1.40 -1.58 13.69
N ASP A 87 -0.88 -0.95 14.75
CA ASP A 87 -1.37 0.33 15.26
C ASP A 87 -1.15 1.50 14.29
N PHE A 88 -0.06 1.50 13.51
CA PHE A 88 0.18 2.52 12.49
C PHE A 88 -0.79 2.38 11.30
N LEU A 89 -1.12 1.15 10.89
CA LEU A 89 -2.09 0.94 9.81
C LEU A 89 -3.52 1.22 10.28
N ARG A 90 -3.84 0.91 11.54
CA ARG A 90 -5.11 1.25 12.17
C ARG A 90 -5.29 2.76 12.37
N SER A 91 -4.23 3.51 12.68
CA SER A 91 -4.32 4.96 12.85
C SER A 91 -4.73 5.67 11.56
N ILE A 92 -4.42 5.10 10.40
CA ILE A 92 -4.85 5.61 9.09
C ILE A 92 -6.34 5.38 8.86
N GLY A 93 -6.87 4.24 9.31
CA GLY A 93 -8.32 4.00 9.34
C GLY A 93 -9.06 4.99 10.23
N GLY A 94 -8.52 5.26 11.42
CA GLY A 94 -9.10 6.18 12.40
C GLY A 94 -9.06 7.67 12.00
N LEU A 95 -8.20 8.07 11.06
CA LEU A 95 -8.18 9.45 10.54
C LEU A 95 -9.46 9.81 9.76
N LYS A 96 -10.21 8.83 9.25
CA LYS A 96 -11.47 9.08 8.53
C LYS A 96 -12.71 9.17 9.43
N GLU A 97 -12.67 8.69 10.67
CA GLU A 97 -13.83 8.77 11.58
C GLU A 97 -13.98 10.17 12.22
N ASN A 98 -12.97 11.04 12.09
CA ASN A 98 -12.93 12.38 12.69
C ASN A 98 -12.86 13.53 11.65
N SER A 99 -13.27 13.32 10.41
CA SER A 99 -13.32 14.37 9.36
C SER A 99 -14.68 14.44 8.67
#